data_AF-A0A950RK91-F1
#
_entry.id   AF-A0A950RK91-F1
#
_cell.length_a   1.000
_cell.length_b   1.000
_cell.length_c   1.000
_cell.angle_alpha   90.00
_cell.angle_beta   90.00
_cell.angle_gamma   90.00
#
_symmetry.space_group_name_H-M   'P 1'
#
loop_
_entity.id
_entity.type
_entity.pdbx_description
1 polymer ?
#
loop_
_entity_poly.entity_id
_entity_poly.type
_entity_poly.pdbx_seq_one_letter_code
_entity_poly.pdbx_strand_id
1 'polypeptide(L)'
;MLPQLMLRLEYRSDEVVIGRDFYEKCLPLSTRFDRAVGFFASSVFAVCPEAFQHFFANRGRMRVVCCPILDRADIEAIYRGYRDRPEVIRSSQLMVLGCGRGEVLQKRSELIAWLVASGNVEVRIARREPGYGNHIYHEKLGLFGDSEENWVAFAGSANESLSGLEGNFESVDVFRSWMPAERKRVDQKRSSFDRLW
;
A
#
# COMPACT_ATOMS: atom_id res chain seq x y z
N MET A 1 -8.55 -6.99 15.64
CA MET A 1 -7.07 -7.19 15.58
C MET A 1 -6.73 -8.18 14.48
N LEU A 2 -5.54 -8.09 13.87
CA LEU A 2 -5.17 -8.95 12.74
C LEU A 2 -5.25 -10.47 13.04
N PRO A 3 -4.92 -10.97 14.25
CA PRO A 3 -5.02 -12.41 14.56
C PRO A 3 -6.43 -13.01 14.48
N GLN A 4 -7.49 -12.18 14.43
CA GLN A 4 -8.87 -12.66 14.27
C GLN A 4 -9.19 -13.07 12.82
N LEU A 5 -8.32 -12.74 11.86
CA LEU A 5 -8.52 -13.06 10.45
C LEU A 5 -8.06 -14.49 10.14
N MET A 6 -8.92 -15.23 9.45
CA MET A 6 -8.56 -16.51 8.83
C MET A 6 -7.90 -16.25 7.46
N LEU A 7 -6.59 -15.98 7.48
CA LEU A 7 -5.80 -15.71 6.27
C LEU A 7 -5.28 -17.00 5.63
N ARG A 8 -5.33 -17.06 4.29
CA ARG A 8 -4.70 -18.13 3.51
C ARG A 8 -3.17 -18.01 3.53
N LEU A 9 -2.48 -19.11 3.23
CA LEU A 9 -1.02 -19.09 3.06
C LEU A 9 -0.61 -18.34 1.78
N GLU A 10 -1.44 -18.45 0.74
CA GLU A 10 -1.24 -17.81 -0.55
C GLU A 10 -2.59 -17.29 -1.07
N TYR A 11 -2.55 -16.19 -1.82
CA TYR A 11 -3.66 -15.68 -2.61
C TYR A 11 -3.21 -15.59 -4.07
N ARG A 12 -3.98 -16.18 -4.98
CA ARG A 12 -3.66 -16.23 -6.41
C ARG A 12 -4.83 -15.74 -7.26
N SER A 13 -4.56 -14.98 -8.31
CA SER A 13 -5.59 -14.32 -9.13
C SER A 13 -6.52 -15.30 -9.89
N ASP A 14 -6.12 -16.56 -10.08
CA ASP A 14 -6.97 -17.61 -10.66
C ASP A 14 -8.02 -18.16 -9.69
N GLU A 15 -7.86 -17.94 -8.39
CA GLU A 15 -8.78 -18.44 -7.36
C GLU A 15 -9.56 -17.33 -6.67
N VAL A 16 -8.95 -16.15 -6.52
CA VAL A 16 -9.44 -15.05 -5.68
C VAL A 16 -9.10 -13.69 -6.27
N VAL A 17 -9.77 -12.65 -5.78
CA VAL A 17 -9.43 -11.26 -6.08
C VAL A 17 -8.58 -10.75 -4.93
N ILE A 18 -7.27 -10.57 -5.11
CA ILE A 18 -6.34 -10.20 -4.02
C ILE A 18 -6.80 -8.95 -3.27
N GLY A 19 -7.28 -7.93 -3.99
CA GLY A 19 -7.88 -6.73 -3.41
C GLY A 19 -8.99 -7.02 -2.40
N ARG A 20 -10.03 -7.74 -2.82
CA ARG A 20 -11.20 -8.07 -2.01
C ARG A 20 -10.90 -9.13 -0.94
N ASP A 21 -10.21 -10.19 -1.33
CA ASP A 21 -10.08 -11.39 -0.51
C ASP A 21 -8.94 -11.29 0.53
N PHE A 22 -8.01 -10.34 0.35
CA PHE A 22 -6.87 -10.11 1.24
C PHE A 22 -6.80 -8.66 1.77
N TYR A 23 -6.70 -7.65 0.91
CA TYR A 23 -6.51 -6.25 1.35
C TYR A 23 -7.71 -5.72 2.13
N GLU A 24 -8.93 -5.94 1.62
CA GLU A 24 -10.18 -5.48 2.25
C GLU A 24 -10.37 -6.06 3.67
N LYS A 25 -9.80 -7.23 3.95
CA LYS A 25 -9.82 -7.85 5.28
C LYS A 25 -8.76 -7.27 6.22
N CYS A 26 -7.57 -7.00 5.72
CA CYS A 26 -6.43 -6.59 6.54
C CYS A 26 -6.45 -5.10 6.88
N LEU A 27 -6.76 -4.23 5.91
CA LEU A 27 -6.71 -2.78 6.07
C LEU A 27 -7.56 -2.26 7.25
N PRO A 28 -8.82 -2.70 7.45
CA PRO A 28 -9.65 -2.18 8.53
C PRO A 28 -9.12 -2.48 9.95
N LEU A 29 -8.30 -3.54 10.09
CA LEU A 29 -7.73 -3.97 11.36
C LEU A 29 -6.29 -3.51 11.56
N SER A 30 -5.76 -2.73 10.62
CA SER A 30 -4.38 -2.26 10.62
C SER A 30 -4.30 -0.79 11.01
N THR A 31 -3.19 -0.41 11.65
CA THR A 31 -2.81 0.99 11.90
C THR A 31 -1.61 1.40 11.06
N ARG A 32 -0.88 0.43 10.49
CA ARG A 32 0.27 0.63 9.61
C ARG A 32 0.16 -0.23 8.37
N PHE A 33 0.51 0.34 7.23
CA PHE A 33 0.64 -0.38 5.98
C PHE A 33 1.92 0.02 5.26
N ASP A 34 2.93 -0.84 5.32
CA ASP A 34 4.22 -0.58 4.69
C ASP A 34 4.33 -1.36 3.39
N ARG A 35 4.79 -0.69 2.34
CA ARG A 35 4.69 -1.24 1.00
C ARG A 35 5.87 -0.87 0.14
N ALA A 36 6.73 -1.85 -0.14
CA ALA A 36 7.84 -1.69 -1.05
C ALA A 36 7.53 -2.42 -2.36
N VAL A 37 7.44 -1.69 -3.46
CA VAL A 37 6.98 -2.21 -4.75
C VAL A 37 7.85 -1.71 -5.89
N GLY A 38 7.81 -2.41 -7.03
CA GLY A 38 8.42 -1.89 -8.25
C GLY A 38 7.66 -0.64 -8.71
N PHE A 39 6.38 -0.83 -9.01
CA PHE A 39 5.49 0.22 -9.50
C PHE A 39 4.39 0.53 -8.49
N PHE A 40 4.12 1.81 -8.29
CA PHE A 40 3.01 2.32 -7.50
C PHE A 40 2.10 3.16 -8.39
N ALA A 41 0.79 3.01 -8.21
CA ALA A 41 -0.20 3.89 -8.82
C ALA A 41 -1.32 4.20 -7.82
N SER A 42 -1.75 5.46 -7.76
CA SER A 42 -2.86 5.91 -6.89
C SER A 42 -4.19 5.22 -7.20
N SER A 43 -4.31 4.59 -8.39
CA SER A 43 -5.44 3.73 -8.74
C SER A 43 -5.68 2.59 -7.75
N VAL A 44 -4.69 2.23 -6.93
CA VAL A 44 -4.82 1.21 -5.89
C VAL A 44 -5.90 1.53 -4.86
N PHE A 45 -6.16 2.81 -4.57
CA PHE A 45 -7.21 3.20 -3.63
C PHE A 45 -8.62 2.83 -4.14
N ALA A 46 -8.76 2.58 -5.44
CA ALA A 46 -10.00 2.15 -6.07
C ALA A 46 -10.24 0.62 -5.99
N VAL A 47 -9.29 -0.15 -5.44
CA VAL A 47 -9.41 -1.61 -5.27
C VAL A 47 -10.42 -1.93 -4.17
N CYS A 48 -10.21 -1.38 -2.97
CA CYS A 48 -11.13 -1.52 -1.84
C CYS A 48 -11.32 -0.16 -1.13
N PRO A 49 -12.04 0.79 -1.77
CA PRO A 49 -12.17 2.16 -1.28
C PRO A 49 -12.60 2.27 0.18
N GLU A 50 -13.61 1.51 0.58
CA GLU A 50 -14.17 1.54 1.93
C GLU A 50 -13.17 1.04 2.98
N ALA A 51 -12.35 0.04 2.64
CA ALA A 51 -11.30 -0.46 3.52
C ALA A 51 -10.17 0.57 3.72
N PHE A 52 -9.75 1.25 2.65
CA PHE A 52 -8.83 2.39 2.76
C PHE A 52 -9.45 3.55 3.54
N GLN A 53 -10.74 3.84 3.35
CA GLN A 53 -11.43 4.87 4.10
C GLN A 53 -11.39 4.56 5.60
N HIS A 54 -11.74 3.33 5.97
CA HIS A 54 -11.71 2.87 7.36
C HIS A 54 -10.30 2.95 7.95
N PHE A 55 -9.30 2.48 7.21
CA PHE A 55 -7.89 2.54 7.59
C PHE A 55 -7.45 3.98 7.88
N PHE A 56 -7.65 4.92 6.95
CA PHE A 56 -7.23 6.30 7.12
C PHE A 56 -8.07 7.07 8.17
N ALA A 57 -9.37 6.79 8.27
CA ALA A 57 -10.23 7.36 9.31
C ALA A 57 -9.77 6.96 10.72
N ASN A 58 -9.25 5.73 10.87
CA ASN A 58 -8.67 5.23 12.12
C ASN A 58 -7.20 5.60 12.31
N ARG A 59 -6.75 6.69 11.69
CA ARG A 59 -5.37 7.20 11.77
C ARG A 59 -4.31 6.22 11.23
N GLY A 60 -4.72 5.32 10.35
CA GLY A 60 -3.81 4.46 9.59
C GLY A 60 -2.78 5.27 8.80
N ARG A 61 -1.54 4.78 8.79
CA ARG A 61 -0.42 5.37 8.06
C ARG A 61 0.14 4.39 7.05
N MET A 62 0.28 4.84 5.81
CA MET A 62 0.84 4.04 4.72
C MET A 62 2.22 4.58 4.33
N ARG A 63 3.22 3.70 4.26
CA ARG A 63 4.57 4.03 3.76
C ARG A 63 4.83 3.30 2.46
N VAL A 64 5.18 4.02 1.40
CA VAL A 64 5.42 3.44 0.07
C VAL A 64 6.84 3.69 -0.37
N VAL A 65 7.58 2.62 -0.69
CA VAL A 65 8.85 2.70 -1.42
C VAL A 65 8.63 2.17 -2.83
N CYS A 66 8.90 2.97 -3.85
CA CYS A 66 8.77 2.56 -5.25
C CYS A 66 9.93 3.00 -6.12
N CYS A 67 10.06 2.43 -7.31
CA CYS A 67 11.01 2.91 -8.31
C CYS A 67 10.54 4.27 -8.89
N PRO A 68 11.41 5.06 -9.54
CA PRO A 68 11.07 6.39 -10.08
C PRO A 68 10.12 6.36 -11.28
N ILE A 69 9.54 5.20 -11.63
CA ILE A 69 8.62 5.05 -12.74
C ILE A 69 7.19 5.07 -12.19
N LEU A 70 6.58 6.25 -12.25
CA LEU A 70 5.19 6.51 -11.89
C LEU A 70 4.48 7.22 -13.04
N ASP A 71 3.15 7.21 -13.02
CA ASP A 71 2.41 8.03 -13.96
C ASP A 71 2.59 9.53 -13.66
N ARG A 72 2.51 10.37 -14.70
CA ARG A 72 2.76 11.81 -14.57
C ARG A 72 1.78 12.52 -13.63
N ALA A 73 0.54 12.04 -13.56
CA ALA A 73 -0.49 12.64 -12.71
C ALA A 73 -0.18 12.37 -11.23
N ASP A 74 0.25 11.15 -10.91
CA ASP A 74 0.69 10.75 -9.57
C ASP A 74 1.95 11.49 -9.15
N ILE A 75 2.93 11.66 -10.05
CA ILE A 75 4.14 12.45 -9.75
C ILE A 75 3.76 13.88 -9.35
N GLU A 76 2.94 14.55 -10.16
CA GLU A 76 2.53 15.94 -9.88
C GLU A 76 1.69 16.02 -8.59
N ALA A 77 0.77 15.09 -8.38
CA ALA A 77 -0.08 15.04 -7.20
C ALA A 77 0.73 14.81 -5.91
N ILE A 78 1.64 13.84 -5.91
CA ILE A 78 2.52 13.55 -4.77
C ILE A 78 3.42 14.76 -4.50
N TYR A 79 4.01 15.35 -5.54
CA TYR A 79 4.85 16.55 -5.41
C TYR A 79 4.07 17.73 -4.83
N ARG A 80 2.87 18.01 -5.34
CA ARG A 80 1.95 19.02 -4.80
C ARG A 80 1.60 18.73 -3.34
N GLY A 81 1.34 17.47 -3.01
CA GLY A 81 1.06 17.03 -1.65
C GLY A 81 2.20 17.36 -0.67
N TYR A 82 3.46 17.26 -1.09
CA TYR A 82 4.61 17.65 -0.28
C TYR A 82 4.89 19.16 -0.27
N ARG A 83 4.76 19.83 -1.42
CA ARG A 83 5.09 21.25 -1.61
C ARG A 83 4.06 22.18 -0.96
N ASP A 84 2.77 21.92 -1.19
CA ASP A 84 1.68 22.87 -0.91
C ASP A 84 0.79 22.39 0.25
N ARG A 85 1.38 21.75 1.27
CA ARG A 85 0.63 21.11 2.37
C ARG A 85 -0.49 21.98 2.95
N PRO A 86 -0.26 23.26 3.32
CA PRO A 86 -1.31 24.08 3.95
C PRO A 86 -2.50 24.35 3.05
N GLU A 87 -2.32 24.38 1.72
CA GLU A 87 -3.41 24.58 0.77
C GLU A 87 -4.18 23.28 0.58
N VAL A 88 -3.47 22.19 0.30
CA VAL A 88 -4.06 20.90 -0.04
C VAL A 88 -4.91 20.34 1.10
N ILE A 89 -4.47 20.49 2.36
CA ILE A 89 -5.20 19.96 3.53
C ILE A 89 -6.52 20.69 3.84
N ARG A 90 -6.77 21.89 3.28
CA ARG A 90 -7.99 22.67 3.58
C ARG A 90 -9.27 21.94 3.19
N SER A 91 -9.21 21.15 2.12
CA SER A 91 -10.36 20.41 1.59
C SER A 91 -10.09 18.92 1.71
N SER A 92 -10.61 18.30 2.78
CA SER A 92 -10.48 16.87 3.02
C SER A 92 -10.95 16.06 1.82
N GLN A 93 -10.10 15.15 1.33
CA GLN A 93 -10.45 14.20 0.27
C GLN A 93 -10.82 12.82 0.80
N LEU A 94 -10.83 12.62 2.12
CA LEU A 94 -11.14 11.31 2.72
C LEU A 94 -12.52 10.76 2.29
N MET A 95 -13.50 11.64 2.11
CA MET A 95 -14.86 11.28 1.70
C MET A 95 -14.93 10.70 0.28
N VAL A 96 -13.94 10.99 -0.59
CA VAL A 96 -13.87 10.43 -1.95
C VAL A 96 -13.85 8.90 -1.90
N LEU A 97 -13.19 8.30 -0.90
CA LEU A 97 -13.14 6.86 -0.71
C LEU A 97 -14.51 6.23 -0.40
N GLY A 98 -15.47 7.01 0.10
CA GLY A 98 -16.85 6.58 0.35
C GLY A 98 -17.81 6.82 -0.82
N CYS A 99 -17.37 7.44 -1.91
CA CYS A 99 -18.19 7.76 -3.08
C CYS A 99 -18.19 6.66 -4.15
N GLY A 100 -17.51 5.54 -3.90
CA GLY A 100 -17.41 4.41 -4.80
C GLY A 100 -16.26 4.50 -5.80
N ARG A 101 -16.02 3.38 -6.49
CA ARG A 101 -14.83 3.14 -7.33
C ARG A 101 -14.61 4.19 -8.43
N GLY A 102 -15.67 4.55 -9.14
CA GLY A 102 -15.58 5.50 -10.27
C GLY A 102 -15.11 6.88 -9.82
N GLU A 103 -15.66 7.38 -8.72
CA GLU A 103 -15.28 8.68 -8.15
C GLU A 103 -13.82 8.65 -7.65
N VAL A 104 -13.40 7.57 -6.98
CA VAL A 104 -12.00 7.41 -6.53
C VAL A 104 -11.03 7.45 -7.70
N LEU A 105 -11.34 6.78 -8.81
CA LEU A 105 -10.49 6.82 -10.01
C LEU A 105 -10.47 8.20 -10.65
N GLN A 106 -11.60 8.89 -10.70
CA GLN A 106 -11.70 10.24 -11.25
C GLN A 106 -10.91 11.26 -10.42
N LYS A 107 -10.97 11.15 -9.09
CA LYS A 107 -10.34 12.07 -8.12
C LYS A 107 -9.03 11.54 -7.51
N ARG A 108 -8.41 10.53 -8.12
CA ARG A 108 -7.24 9.84 -7.54
C ARG A 108 -6.07 10.78 -7.28
N SER A 109 -5.88 11.78 -8.16
CA SER A 109 -4.82 12.77 -8.06
C SER A 109 -5.05 13.72 -6.88
N GLU A 110 -6.27 14.24 -6.70
CA GLU A 110 -6.61 15.05 -5.53
C GLU A 110 -6.49 14.23 -4.23
N LEU A 111 -6.94 12.98 -4.27
CA LEU A 111 -6.88 12.08 -3.13
C LEU A 111 -5.44 11.78 -2.69
N ILE A 112 -4.55 11.35 -3.59
CA ILE A 112 -3.15 11.07 -3.21
C ILE A 112 -2.41 12.33 -2.78
N ALA A 113 -2.65 13.47 -3.44
CA ALA A 113 -2.08 14.75 -3.01
C ALA A 113 -2.49 15.09 -1.57
N TRP A 114 -3.78 14.91 -1.25
CA TRP A 114 -4.29 15.13 0.10
C TRP A 114 -3.74 14.15 1.12
N LEU A 115 -3.72 12.85 0.81
CA LEU A 115 -3.16 11.81 1.69
C LEU A 115 -1.68 12.04 1.99
N VAL A 116 -0.91 12.52 1.02
CA VAL A 116 0.49 12.92 1.22
C VAL A 116 0.56 14.17 2.07
N ALA A 117 -0.22 15.20 1.76
CA ALA A 117 -0.22 16.47 2.49
C ALA A 117 -0.59 16.30 3.98
N SER A 118 -1.60 15.48 4.28
CA SER A 118 -2.03 15.12 5.63
C SER A 118 -1.10 14.12 6.34
N GLY A 119 -0.11 13.60 5.62
CA GLY A 119 0.85 12.60 6.09
C GLY A 119 0.24 11.21 6.27
N ASN A 120 -0.97 10.95 5.78
CA ASN A 120 -1.59 9.62 5.82
C ASN A 120 -0.83 8.62 4.93
N VAL A 121 -0.25 9.11 3.83
CA VAL A 121 0.64 8.37 2.94
C VAL A 121 1.99 9.08 2.87
N GLU A 122 3.07 8.33 2.97
CA GLU A 122 4.42 8.83 2.66
C GLU A 122 5.00 8.00 1.51
N VAL A 123 5.58 8.66 0.51
CA VAL A 123 6.18 8.02 -0.66
C VAL A 123 7.67 8.35 -0.73
N ARG A 124 8.51 7.32 -0.81
CA ARG A 124 9.95 7.43 -1.05
C ARG A 124 10.34 6.71 -2.34
N ILE A 125 11.27 7.30 -3.07
CA ILE A 125 11.78 6.73 -4.31
C ILE A 125 13.06 5.95 -4.02
N ALA A 126 13.04 4.65 -4.30
CA ALA A 126 14.23 3.81 -4.23
C ALA A 126 15.22 4.23 -5.33
N ARG A 127 16.30 4.89 -4.93
CA ARG A 127 17.39 5.29 -5.81
C ARG A 127 18.57 4.32 -5.65
N ARG A 128 19.04 3.75 -6.77
CA ARG A 128 20.32 3.03 -6.81
C ARG A 128 21.47 4.00 -6.98
N GLU A 129 22.65 3.62 -6.49
CA GLU A 129 23.87 4.38 -6.72
C GLU A 129 24.20 4.45 -8.23
N PRO A 130 24.76 5.57 -8.71
CA PRO A 130 25.24 5.68 -10.08
C PRO A 130 26.26 4.56 -10.38
N GLY A 131 26.13 3.89 -11.54
CA GLY A 131 27.04 2.82 -11.99
C GLY A 131 26.42 1.42 -12.09
N TYR A 132 25.20 1.23 -11.55
CA TYR A 132 24.48 -0.05 -11.60
C TYR A 132 23.61 -0.26 -12.86
N GLY A 133 23.92 0.41 -13.99
CA GLY A 133 23.17 0.26 -15.24
C GLY A 133 21.67 0.64 -15.15
N ASN A 134 20.85 0.18 -16.10
CA ASN A 134 19.42 0.47 -16.19
C ASN A 134 18.54 -0.41 -15.26
N HIS A 135 19.09 -0.89 -14.14
CA HIS A 135 18.38 -1.80 -13.24
C HIS A 135 17.45 -1.04 -12.29
N ILE A 136 16.21 -1.51 -12.14
CA ILE A 136 15.20 -0.89 -11.27
C ILE A 136 15.07 -1.65 -9.94
N TYR A 137 14.60 -0.95 -8.91
CA TYR A 137 14.04 -1.59 -7.72
C TYR A 137 12.74 -2.32 -8.10
N HIS A 138 12.61 -3.60 -7.80
CA HIS A 138 11.51 -4.43 -8.29
C HIS A 138 10.96 -5.45 -7.27
N GLU A 139 11.39 -5.38 -6.00
CA GLU A 139 10.78 -6.17 -4.93
C GLU A 139 9.31 -5.78 -4.75
N LYS A 140 8.45 -6.74 -4.36
CA LYS A 140 7.09 -6.49 -3.89
C LYS A 140 6.92 -7.12 -2.52
N LEU A 141 7.09 -6.30 -1.49
CA LEU A 141 6.92 -6.64 -0.08
C LEU A 141 5.86 -5.74 0.53
N GLY A 142 4.92 -6.31 1.28
CA GLY A 142 3.95 -5.54 2.05
C GLY A 142 3.83 -6.04 3.48
N LEU A 143 3.48 -5.12 4.38
CA LEU A 143 3.34 -5.37 5.80
C LEU A 143 2.11 -4.64 6.31
N PHE A 144 1.12 -5.38 6.80
CA PHE A 144 0.03 -4.84 7.59
C PHE A 144 0.39 -4.98 9.07
N GLY A 145 0.31 -3.90 9.83
CA GLY A 145 0.57 -3.90 11.27
C GLY A 145 -0.61 -3.33 12.04
N ASP A 146 -1.02 -3.99 13.11
CA ASP A 146 -2.07 -3.50 14.01
C ASP A 146 -1.50 -2.76 15.24
N SER A 147 -2.36 -2.32 16.14
CA SER A 147 -1.99 -1.58 17.35
C SER A 147 -1.34 -2.44 18.45
N GLU A 148 -1.37 -3.77 18.33
CA GLU A 148 -0.77 -4.70 19.29
C GLU A 148 0.56 -5.28 18.79
N GLU A 149 1.17 -4.68 17.76
CA GLU A 149 2.38 -5.21 17.11
C GLU A 149 2.19 -6.62 16.52
N ASN A 150 0.98 -6.98 16.12
CA ASN A 150 0.77 -8.10 15.22
C ASN A 150 0.99 -7.63 13.78
N TRP A 151 1.67 -8.47 13.00
CA TRP A 151 2.09 -8.15 11.65
C TRP A 151 1.75 -9.28 10.69
N VAL A 152 1.17 -8.90 9.55
CA VAL A 152 0.99 -9.75 8.39
C VAL A 152 1.94 -9.26 7.32
N ALA A 153 2.96 -10.06 7.01
CA ALA A 153 3.85 -9.80 5.89
C ALA A 153 3.39 -10.56 4.66
N PHE A 154 3.52 -9.95 3.49
CA PHE A 154 3.25 -10.62 2.24
C PHE A 154 4.27 -10.26 1.17
N ALA A 155 4.52 -11.19 0.25
CA ALA A 155 5.40 -10.96 -0.89
C ALA A 155 4.98 -11.80 -2.08
N GLY A 156 5.28 -11.33 -3.27
CA GLY A 156 4.89 -12.03 -4.50
C GLY A 156 5.09 -11.15 -5.73
N SER A 157 4.19 -11.27 -6.70
CA SER A 157 4.31 -10.58 -7.98
C SER A 157 3.50 -9.26 -8.04
N ALA A 158 2.46 -9.12 -7.22
CA ALA A 158 1.54 -7.99 -7.23
C ALA A 158 2.20 -6.64 -6.90
N ASN A 159 2.11 -5.69 -7.84
CA ASN A 159 2.42 -4.28 -7.60
C ASN A 159 1.26 -3.55 -6.91
N GLU A 160 1.51 -2.35 -6.39
CA GLU A 160 0.51 -1.55 -5.67
C GLU A 160 -0.26 -0.66 -6.66
N SER A 161 -1.18 -1.30 -7.41
CA SER A 161 -2.03 -0.66 -8.42
C SER A 161 -3.37 -1.41 -8.55
N LEU A 162 -4.36 -0.80 -9.21
CA LEU A 162 -5.63 -1.46 -9.53
C LEU A 162 -5.42 -2.78 -10.30
N SER A 163 -4.60 -2.74 -11.35
CA SER A 163 -4.30 -3.92 -12.16
C SER A 163 -3.53 -4.98 -11.36
N GLY A 164 -2.61 -4.58 -10.49
CA GLY A 164 -1.83 -5.52 -9.68
C GLY A 164 -2.65 -6.27 -8.63
N LEU A 165 -3.80 -5.76 -8.20
CA LEU A 165 -4.61 -6.40 -7.15
C LEU A 165 -5.90 -7.03 -7.66
N GLU A 166 -6.33 -6.75 -8.90
CA GLU A 166 -7.55 -7.33 -9.48
C GLU A 166 -7.47 -7.72 -10.96
N GLY A 167 -6.55 -7.16 -11.75
CA GLY A 167 -6.55 -7.33 -13.20
C GLY A 167 -5.52 -8.35 -13.71
N ASN A 168 -4.31 -8.31 -13.17
CA ASN A 168 -3.20 -9.16 -13.57
C ASN A 168 -3.31 -10.56 -12.95
N PHE A 169 -2.63 -11.51 -13.58
CA PHE A 169 -2.34 -12.80 -12.97
C PHE A 169 -1.19 -12.63 -11.97
N GLU A 170 -1.50 -12.71 -10.67
CA GLU A 170 -0.57 -12.42 -9.60
C GLU A 170 -0.70 -13.47 -8.50
N SER A 171 0.35 -13.63 -7.71
CA SER A 171 0.29 -14.36 -6.45
C SER A 171 0.97 -13.60 -5.32
N VAL A 172 0.48 -13.80 -4.09
CA VAL A 172 1.09 -13.30 -2.87
C VAL A 172 1.09 -14.37 -1.78
N ASP A 173 2.28 -14.67 -1.26
CA ASP A 173 2.46 -15.49 -0.06
C ASP A 173 2.29 -14.63 1.19
N VAL A 174 1.68 -15.20 2.23
CA VAL A 174 1.32 -14.50 3.46
C VAL A 174 1.97 -15.17 4.68
N PHE A 175 2.52 -14.34 5.57
CA PHE A 175 3.22 -14.73 6.78
C PHE A 175 2.69 -13.93 7.97
N ARG A 176 2.49 -14.58 9.11
CA ARG A 176 1.84 -13.98 10.29
C ARG A 176 2.77 -14.01 11.50
N SER A 177 2.91 -12.87 12.18
CA SER A 177 3.84 -12.76 13.32
C SER A 177 3.43 -13.62 14.52
N TRP A 178 2.14 -13.92 14.65
CA TRP A 178 1.61 -14.75 15.74
C TRP A 178 1.76 -16.26 15.48
N MET A 179 2.18 -16.67 14.28
CA MET A 179 2.47 -18.06 13.96
C MET A 179 3.95 -18.36 14.25
N PRO A 180 4.29 -19.26 15.20
CA PRO A 180 5.68 -19.51 15.58
C PRO A 180 6.59 -19.89 14.40
N ALA A 181 6.07 -20.66 13.44
CA ALA A 181 6.80 -21.08 12.25
C ALA A 181 7.14 -19.92 11.28
N GLU A 182 6.43 -18.78 11.38
CA GLU A 182 6.51 -17.68 10.41
C GLU A 182 7.10 -16.40 11.01
N ARG A 183 7.07 -16.28 12.34
CA ARG A 183 7.50 -15.08 13.07
C ARG A 183 8.86 -14.56 12.60
N LYS A 184 9.87 -15.43 12.52
CA LYS A 184 11.22 -15.05 12.06
C LYS A 184 11.22 -14.43 10.66
N ARG A 185 10.37 -14.93 9.75
CA ARG A 185 10.25 -14.41 8.39
C ARG A 185 9.57 -13.05 8.36
N VAL A 186 8.54 -12.85 9.20
CA VAL A 186 7.88 -11.54 9.36
C VAL A 186 8.85 -10.50 9.91
N ASP A 187 9.60 -10.84 10.96
CA ASP A 187 10.59 -9.94 11.58
C ASP A 187 11.71 -9.55 10.59
N GLN A 188 12.18 -10.51 9.78
CA GLN A 188 13.14 -10.24 8.72
C GLN A 188 12.58 -9.30 7.65
N LYS A 189 11.34 -9.51 7.21
CA LYS A 189 10.67 -8.67 6.21
C LYS A 189 10.47 -7.24 6.72
N ARG A 190 10.00 -7.07 7.96
CA ARG A 190 9.94 -5.75 8.63
C ARG A 190 11.29 -5.07 8.65
N SER A 191 12.31 -5.77 9.15
CA SER A 191 13.66 -5.22 9.25
C SER A 191 14.22 -4.82 7.88
N SER A 192 13.92 -5.58 6.82
CA SER A 192 14.31 -5.21 5.46
C SER A 192 13.60 -3.98 4.93
N PHE A 193 12.28 -3.85 5.19
CA PHE A 193 11.55 -2.64 4.86
C PHE A 193 12.11 -1.42 5.61
N ASP A 194 12.31 -1.53 6.92
CA ASP A 194 12.78 -0.41 7.75
C ASP A 194 14.21 0.03 7.40
N ARG A 195 15.08 -0.88 6.92
CA ARG A 195 16.40 -0.51 6.39
C ARG A 195 16.32 0.18 5.02
N LEU A 196 15.32 -0.17 4.22
CA LEU A 196 15.10 0.43 2.91
C LEU A 196 14.43 1.81 3.02
N TRP A 197 13.56 1.98 4.01
CA TRP A 197 12.76 3.18 4.25
C TRP A 197 13.63 4.39 4.56
#